data_AF-A0A838SFZ1-F1
#
_entry.id   AF-A0A838SFZ1-F1
#
_cell.length_a   1.000
_cell.length_b   1.000
_cell.length_c   1.000
_cell.angle_alpha   90.00
_cell.angle_beta   90.00
_cell.angle_gamma   90.00
#
_symmetry.space_group_name_H-M   'P 1'
#
loop_
_entity.id
_entity.type
_entity.pdbx_description
1 polymer ?
#
loop_
_entity_poly.entity_id
_entity_poly.type
_entity_poly.pdbx_seq_one_letter_code
_entity_poly.pdbx_strand_id
1 'polypeptide(L)'
;MAPLVMPLRRRQLPPAVPPPGPVDVAVSLLLHRTFPFNETAQAVLQRRMGWPSSMPCTQSEAAAAGGVTQQWVAKLERQLTALARTVGPPVSLTAAVQLLADGEILSSQEAASTLLQAQLATTPVHPASLRWVARNLFDVAVGFQTMGSAEQQLVVPDALRQPVERLPILAKAMARRYGIASLDQLAAEVGLPSAAAAALPQLHAGFRVEGDNWWRAPDASGGQLPRALARMLAVGPQTLEGLWEGLARALRHHEYARLPSLELLDAYLRSQPAYRMEGDVVRLAVPTTAGLTGSDRAMLKAFRRHEADELPVSALYAALREEGYGERGAAHLVQICPVLRRVGYGVYSWRV
;
A
#
# COMPACT_ATOMS: atom_id res chain seq x y z
N MET A 1 65.55 33.24 -20.35
CA MET A 1 65.27 32.24 -19.29
C MET A 1 63.84 31.78 -19.47
N ALA A 2 63.63 30.56 -19.97
CA ALA A 2 62.30 29.98 -20.13
C ALA A 2 61.89 29.27 -18.82
N PRO A 3 60.61 29.37 -18.39
CA PRO A 3 60.17 28.69 -17.17
C PRO A 3 60.09 27.18 -17.40
N LEU A 4 60.73 26.42 -16.52
CA LEU A 4 60.61 24.97 -16.41
C LEU A 4 59.17 24.61 -16.03
N VAL A 5 58.36 24.25 -17.01
CA VAL A 5 57.09 23.56 -16.79
C VAL A 5 57.44 22.11 -16.45
N MET A 6 57.52 21.78 -15.16
CA MET A 6 57.58 20.38 -14.76
C MET A 6 56.23 19.71 -15.08
N PRO A 7 56.21 18.65 -15.91
CA PRO A 7 55.00 17.87 -16.07
C PRO A 7 54.71 17.19 -14.72
N LEU A 8 53.54 17.50 -14.13
CA LEU A 8 52.98 16.74 -13.02
C LEU A 8 52.88 15.28 -13.48
N ARG A 9 53.88 14.46 -13.13
CA ARG A 9 53.81 13.01 -13.30
C ARG A 9 52.50 12.56 -12.66
N ARG A 10 51.60 11.99 -13.47
CA ARG A 10 50.48 11.20 -12.96
C ARG A 10 51.08 10.14 -12.04
N ARG A 11 51.06 10.38 -10.73
CA ARG A 11 51.33 9.35 -9.74
C ARG A 11 50.33 8.25 -10.03
N GLN A 12 50.81 7.11 -10.54
CA GLN A 12 50.03 5.88 -10.54
C GLN A 12 49.68 5.63 -9.08
N LEU A 13 48.40 5.85 -8.75
CA LEU A 13 47.87 5.47 -7.46
C LEU A 13 48.08 3.95 -7.33
N PRO A 14 48.71 3.45 -6.25
CA PRO A 14 48.84 2.01 -6.03
C PRO A 14 47.45 1.35 -6.07
N PRO A 15 47.34 0.05 -6.44
CA PRO A 15 46.06 -0.65 -6.50
C PRO A 15 45.35 -0.43 -5.17
N ALA A 16 44.29 0.36 -5.24
CA ALA A 16 43.64 0.84 -4.04
C ALA A 16 42.75 -0.29 -3.56
N VAL A 17 43.17 -0.93 -2.48
CA VAL A 17 42.32 -1.87 -1.73
C VAL A 17 41.02 -1.12 -1.37
N PRO A 18 39.85 -1.76 -1.50
CA PRO A 18 38.59 -1.14 -1.11
C PRO A 18 38.68 -0.60 0.33
N PRO A 19 38.14 0.60 0.59
CA PRO A 19 38.20 1.20 1.91
C PRO A 19 37.59 0.24 2.94
N PRO A 20 38.33 -0.11 4.01
CA PRO A 20 37.82 -1.02 5.02
C PRO A 20 36.74 -0.33 5.86
N GLY A 21 35.86 -1.13 6.45
CA GLY A 21 34.90 -0.69 7.45
C GLY A 21 33.50 -0.36 6.91
N PRO A 22 32.67 0.29 7.74
CA PRO A 22 31.27 0.61 7.44
C PRO A 22 31.11 1.49 6.20
N VAL A 23 29.97 1.36 5.51
CA VAL A 23 29.74 1.95 4.18
C VAL A 23 29.80 3.48 4.19
N ASP A 24 29.25 4.13 5.21
CA ASP A 24 29.27 5.58 5.45
C ASP A 24 30.69 6.13 5.60
N VAL A 25 31.54 5.41 6.34
CA VAL A 25 32.96 5.74 6.49
C VAL A 25 33.70 5.54 5.16
N ALA A 26 33.50 4.40 4.50
CA ALA A 26 34.15 4.05 3.25
C ALA A 26 33.89 5.06 2.12
N VAL A 27 32.63 5.48 1.94
CA VAL A 27 32.24 6.48 0.94
C VAL A 27 32.78 7.86 1.30
N SER A 28 32.80 8.24 2.58
CA SER A 28 33.37 9.50 3.03
C SER A 28 34.89 9.56 2.79
N LEU A 29 35.60 8.46 3.03
CA LEU A 29 37.03 8.33 2.71
C LEU A 29 37.29 8.44 1.20
N LEU A 30 36.44 7.83 0.38
CA LEU A 30 36.53 7.94 -1.08
C LEU A 30 36.35 9.39 -1.56
N LEU A 31 35.37 10.11 -1.01
CA LEU A 31 35.15 11.53 -1.30
C LEU A 31 36.36 12.38 -0.92
N HIS A 32 36.87 12.22 0.31
CA HIS A 32 38.06 12.95 0.77
C HIS A 32 39.29 12.63 -0.06
N ARG A 33 39.47 11.37 -0.46
CA ARG A 33 40.60 10.95 -1.31
C ARG A 33 40.49 11.52 -2.73
N THR A 34 39.29 11.64 -3.27
CA THR A 34 39.07 12.21 -4.62
C THR A 34 39.28 13.73 -4.61
N PHE A 35 38.83 14.41 -3.55
CA PHE A 35 38.79 15.86 -3.46
C PHE A 35 39.45 16.36 -2.17
N PRO A 36 40.77 16.14 -1.99
CA PRO A 36 41.45 16.61 -0.79
C PRO A 36 41.37 18.14 -0.74
N PHE A 37 40.89 18.67 0.39
CA PHE A 37 40.76 20.12 0.66
C PHE A 37 39.73 20.89 -0.21
N ASN A 38 38.92 20.22 -1.02
CA ASN A 38 37.84 20.87 -1.78
C ASN A 38 36.48 20.56 -1.15
N GLU A 39 36.15 21.31 -0.10
CA GLU A 39 34.92 21.15 0.67
C GLU A 39 33.67 21.41 -0.18
N THR A 40 33.70 22.37 -1.10
CA THR A 40 32.58 22.63 -2.03
C THR A 40 32.30 21.41 -2.90
N ALA A 41 33.33 20.78 -3.48
CA ALA A 41 33.15 19.57 -4.28
C ALA A 41 32.60 18.41 -3.46
N GLN A 42 33.11 18.23 -2.23
CA GLN A 42 32.62 17.20 -1.31
C GLN A 42 31.15 17.44 -0.95
N ALA A 43 30.77 18.65 -0.53
CA ALA A 43 29.40 19.00 -0.16
C ALA A 43 28.42 18.86 -1.32
N VAL A 44 28.80 19.31 -2.52
CA VAL A 44 27.97 19.18 -3.74
C VAL A 44 27.75 17.73 -4.12
N LEU A 45 28.79 16.89 -4.04
CA LEU A 45 28.64 15.46 -4.31
C LEU A 45 27.85 14.74 -3.22
N GLN A 46 28.07 15.03 -1.94
CA GLN A 46 27.27 14.47 -0.85
C GLN A 46 25.79 14.78 -1.05
N ARG A 47 25.45 16.03 -1.39
CA ARG A 47 24.08 16.41 -1.72
C ARG A 47 23.55 15.67 -2.95
N ARG A 48 24.34 15.59 -4.02
CA ARG A 48 23.98 14.88 -5.26
C ARG A 48 23.65 13.40 -5.02
N MET A 49 24.37 12.76 -4.11
CA MET A 49 24.18 11.36 -3.73
C MET A 49 23.10 11.18 -2.66
N GLY A 50 22.63 12.26 -2.03
CA GLY A 50 21.81 12.19 -0.83
C GLY A 50 22.55 11.57 0.36
N TRP A 51 23.88 11.70 0.42
CA TRP A 51 24.70 10.96 1.38
C TRP A 51 24.84 11.66 2.74
N PRO A 52 24.73 10.92 3.87
CA PRO A 52 24.24 9.55 3.97
C PRO A 52 22.70 9.45 4.03
N SER A 53 21.99 10.52 4.36
CA SER A 53 20.65 10.46 4.97
C SER A 53 19.51 11.15 4.19
N SER A 54 19.74 11.60 2.95
CA SER A 54 18.71 12.25 2.12
C SER A 54 18.52 11.53 0.80
N MET A 55 17.52 11.85 0.00
CA MET A 55 17.41 11.26 -1.34
C MET A 55 18.45 11.85 -2.31
N PRO A 56 19.00 11.04 -3.23
CA PRO A 56 19.78 11.56 -4.35
C PRO A 56 18.95 12.56 -5.16
N CYS A 57 19.53 13.71 -5.50
CA CYS A 57 18.89 14.73 -6.34
C CYS A 57 19.50 14.74 -7.75
N THR A 58 18.97 15.54 -8.67
CA THR A 58 19.55 15.72 -10.01
C THR A 58 20.85 16.53 -9.95
N GLN A 59 21.66 16.46 -11.02
CA GLN A 59 22.86 17.30 -11.15
C GLN A 59 22.51 18.80 -11.13
N SER A 60 21.36 19.18 -11.70
CA SER A 60 20.90 20.57 -11.73
C SER A 60 20.58 21.08 -10.32
N GLU A 61 19.87 20.27 -9.53
CA GLU A 61 19.53 20.62 -8.14
C GLU A 61 20.78 20.71 -7.24
N ALA A 62 21.72 19.78 -7.40
CA ALA A 62 22.99 19.83 -6.69
C ALA A 62 23.83 21.07 -7.09
N ALA A 63 23.83 21.40 -8.38
CA ALA A 63 24.54 22.56 -8.92
C ALA A 63 23.95 23.88 -8.39
N ALA A 64 22.64 24.03 -8.45
CA ALA A 64 21.93 25.19 -7.93
C ALA A 64 22.18 25.40 -6.44
N ALA A 65 22.11 24.33 -5.64
CA ALA A 65 22.36 24.40 -4.21
C ALA A 65 23.83 24.73 -3.85
N GLY A 66 24.78 24.32 -4.69
CA GLY A 66 26.20 24.57 -4.51
C GLY A 66 26.70 25.89 -5.10
N GLY A 67 25.86 26.64 -5.83
CA GLY A 67 26.28 27.83 -6.56
C GLY A 67 27.25 27.53 -7.71
N VAL A 68 27.11 26.36 -8.34
CA VAL A 68 28.03 25.86 -9.38
C VAL A 68 27.26 25.45 -10.64
N THR A 69 27.97 25.12 -11.71
CA THR A 69 27.32 24.69 -12.97
C THR A 69 27.05 23.19 -12.97
N GLN A 70 26.00 22.76 -13.68
CA GLN A 70 25.70 21.34 -13.88
C GLN A 70 26.87 20.58 -14.51
N GLN A 71 27.58 21.20 -15.47
CA GLN A 71 28.76 20.60 -16.11
C GLN A 71 29.90 20.37 -15.11
N TRP A 72 30.05 21.24 -14.11
CA TRP A 72 31.03 21.05 -13.05
C TRP A 72 30.66 19.85 -12.17
N VAL A 73 29.39 19.71 -11.77
CA VAL A 73 28.90 18.52 -11.06
C VAL A 73 29.16 17.24 -11.85
N ALA A 74 28.85 17.22 -13.15
CA ALA A 74 29.12 16.07 -14.02
C ALA A 74 30.62 15.75 -14.16
N LYS A 75 31.51 16.75 -14.05
CA LYS A 75 32.96 16.54 -14.02
C LYS A 75 33.38 15.91 -12.68
N LEU A 76 32.86 16.40 -11.57
CA LEU A 76 33.12 15.86 -10.23
C LEU A 76 32.67 14.40 -10.11
N GLU A 77 31.45 14.08 -10.56
CA GLU A 77 30.93 12.70 -10.58
C GLU A 77 31.85 11.77 -11.37
N ARG A 78 32.28 12.16 -12.59
CA ARG A 78 33.19 11.35 -13.40
C ARG A 78 34.52 11.08 -12.70
N GLN A 79 35.06 12.06 -11.98
CA GLN A 79 36.30 11.90 -11.21
C GLN A 79 36.11 10.93 -10.04
N LEU A 80 35.01 11.07 -9.29
CA LEU A 80 34.67 10.16 -8.19
C LEU A 80 34.43 8.73 -8.69
N THR A 81 33.62 8.55 -9.73
CA THR A 81 33.33 7.23 -10.33
C THR A 81 34.60 6.58 -10.88
N ALA A 82 35.51 7.34 -11.51
CA ALA A 82 36.77 6.78 -12.01
C ALA A 82 37.63 6.22 -10.87
N LEU A 83 37.72 6.94 -9.74
CA LEU A 83 38.42 6.43 -8.57
C LEU A 83 37.69 5.23 -7.96
N ALA A 84 36.37 5.32 -7.79
CA ALA A 84 35.54 4.26 -7.22
C ALA A 84 35.69 2.93 -7.98
N ARG A 85 35.65 2.97 -9.31
CA ARG A 85 35.85 1.81 -10.19
C ARG A 85 37.25 1.22 -10.10
N THR A 86 38.26 2.04 -9.81
CA THR A 86 39.65 1.58 -9.65
C THR A 86 39.86 0.89 -8.30
N VAL A 87 39.17 1.38 -7.27
CA VAL A 87 39.29 0.91 -5.88
C VAL A 87 38.41 -0.34 -5.62
N GLY A 88 37.29 -0.45 -6.33
CA GLY A 88 36.29 -1.49 -6.12
C GLY A 88 35.34 -1.19 -4.95
N PRO A 89 34.20 -1.90 -4.88
CA PRO A 89 33.22 -1.70 -3.81
C PRO A 89 33.76 -2.18 -2.45
N PRO A 90 33.48 -1.46 -1.35
CA PRO A 90 33.75 -1.99 -0.02
C PRO A 90 32.82 -3.16 0.29
N VAL A 91 33.32 -4.15 1.03
CA VAL A 91 32.55 -5.37 1.40
C VAL A 91 31.26 -5.02 2.14
N SER A 92 31.28 -3.97 2.97
CA SER A 92 30.12 -3.47 3.68
C SER A 92 29.02 -2.95 2.74
N LEU A 93 29.37 -2.35 1.60
CA LEU A 93 28.40 -1.92 0.59
C LEU A 93 27.73 -3.11 -0.08
N THR A 94 28.51 -4.11 -0.51
CA THR A 94 27.95 -5.33 -1.12
C THR A 94 27.07 -6.09 -0.13
N ALA A 95 27.51 -6.21 1.13
CA ALA A 95 26.71 -6.84 2.19
C ALA A 95 25.43 -6.06 2.51
N ALA A 96 25.50 -4.72 2.54
CA ALA A 96 24.32 -3.87 2.77
C ALA A 96 23.30 -3.98 1.65
N VAL A 97 23.77 -4.00 0.39
CA VAL A 97 22.90 -4.20 -0.76
C VAL A 97 22.26 -5.59 -0.74
N GLN A 98 23.04 -6.64 -0.44
CA GLN A 98 22.54 -8.01 -0.36
C GLN A 98 21.51 -8.16 0.75
N LEU A 99 21.78 -7.60 1.94
CA LEU A 99 20.86 -7.66 3.09
C LEU A 99 19.50 -7.06 2.78
N LEU A 100 19.44 -5.95 2.04
CA LEU A 100 18.18 -5.33 1.62
C LEU A 100 17.55 -6.02 0.41
N ALA A 101 18.33 -6.69 -0.44
CA ALA A 101 17.83 -7.43 -1.60
C ALA A 101 17.20 -8.78 -1.22
N ASP A 102 17.73 -9.45 -0.19
CA ASP A 102 17.22 -10.75 0.28
C ASP A 102 16.17 -10.62 1.39
N GLY A 103 15.95 -9.40 1.89
CA GLY A 103 15.07 -9.12 3.02
C GLY A 103 13.59 -9.06 2.67
N GLU A 104 12.81 -8.58 3.63
CA GLU A 104 11.39 -8.28 3.45
C GLU A 104 11.20 -6.83 2.96
N ILE A 105 9.94 -6.42 2.75
CA ILE A 105 9.61 -5.02 2.49
C ILE A 105 9.77 -4.24 3.79
N LEU A 106 10.55 -3.16 3.77
CA LEU A 106 10.83 -2.32 4.94
C LEU A 106 10.52 -0.86 4.62
N SER A 107 10.15 -0.06 5.62
CA SER A 107 10.27 1.40 5.49
C SER A 107 11.74 1.82 5.38
N SER A 108 12.00 3.01 4.84
CA SER A 108 13.35 3.56 4.74
C SER A 108 14.04 3.67 6.11
N GLN A 109 13.28 3.97 7.17
CA GLN A 109 13.78 4.05 8.55
C GLN A 109 14.11 2.68 9.13
N GLU A 110 13.26 1.67 8.91
CA GLU A 110 13.54 0.30 9.31
C GLU A 110 14.77 -0.23 8.58
N ALA A 111 14.86 -0.05 7.26
CA ALA A 111 16.03 -0.45 6.49
C ALA A 111 17.32 0.22 6.98
N ALA A 112 17.30 1.52 7.28
CA ALA A 112 18.45 2.21 7.88
C ALA A 112 18.82 1.61 9.26
N SER A 113 17.83 1.26 10.07
CA SER A 113 18.04 0.61 11.37
C SER A 113 18.61 -0.80 11.23
N THR A 114 18.16 -1.58 10.24
CA THR A 114 18.70 -2.91 9.91
C THR A 114 20.18 -2.81 9.53
N LEU A 115 20.56 -1.82 8.72
CA LEU A 115 21.97 -1.60 8.35
C LEU A 115 22.85 -1.23 9.55
N LEU A 116 22.34 -0.43 10.48
CA LEU A 116 23.03 -0.09 11.73
C LEU A 116 23.21 -1.30 12.64
N GLN A 117 22.14 -2.08 12.85
CA GLN A 117 22.18 -3.29 13.67
C GLN A 117 23.14 -4.34 13.11
N ALA A 118 23.22 -4.46 11.78
CA ALA A 118 24.18 -5.32 11.10
C ALA A 118 25.63 -4.77 11.09
N GLN A 119 25.87 -3.60 11.70
CA GLN A 119 27.17 -2.91 11.73
C GLN A 119 27.75 -2.61 10.34
N LEU A 120 26.88 -2.50 9.33
CA LEU A 120 27.26 -2.18 7.95
C LEU A 120 27.37 -0.67 7.72
N ALA A 121 26.80 0.13 8.63
CA ALA A 121 26.92 1.58 8.69
C ALA A 121 27.11 2.03 10.15
N THR A 122 27.75 3.18 10.37
CA THR A 122 27.84 3.83 11.69
C THR A 122 26.76 4.89 11.94
N THR A 123 26.14 5.38 10.86
CA THR A 123 25.07 6.37 10.87
C THR A 123 23.89 5.86 10.02
N PRO A 124 22.65 6.36 10.25
CA PRO A 124 21.52 6.00 9.42
C PRO A 124 21.78 6.34 7.95
N VAL A 125 21.89 5.32 7.10
CA VAL A 125 22.06 5.49 5.66
C VAL A 125 20.72 5.31 4.98
N HIS A 126 20.31 6.32 4.20
CA HIS A 126 19.09 6.27 3.44
C HIS A 126 19.22 5.25 2.28
N PRO A 127 18.29 4.28 2.13
CA PRO A 127 18.41 3.20 1.14
C PRO A 127 18.52 3.69 -0.31
N ALA A 128 17.87 4.81 -0.66
CA ALA A 128 17.99 5.40 -1.99
C ALA A 128 19.43 5.87 -2.30
N SER A 129 20.14 6.40 -1.30
CA SER A 129 21.53 6.86 -1.42
C SER A 129 22.48 5.67 -1.51
N LEU A 130 22.25 4.64 -0.70
CA LEU A 130 22.99 3.38 -0.77
C LEU A 130 22.88 2.77 -2.18
N ARG A 131 21.66 2.67 -2.71
CA ARG A 131 21.38 2.20 -4.08
C ARG A 131 22.07 3.06 -5.13
N TRP A 132 22.02 4.39 -4.98
CA TRP A 132 22.68 5.30 -5.90
C TRP A 132 24.20 5.08 -5.90
N VAL A 133 24.82 4.99 -4.73
CA VAL A 133 26.27 4.78 -4.57
C VAL A 133 26.68 3.43 -5.16
N ALA A 134 25.98 2.35 -4.80
CA ALA A 134 26.22 1.01 -5.32
C ALA A 134 26.23 0.99 -6.86
N ARG A 135 25.18 1.53 -7.47
CA ARG A 135 25.02 1.50 -8.93
C ARG A 135 25.95 2.47 -9.66
N ASN A 136 26.01 3.74 -9.23
CA ASN A 136 26.64 4.80 -10.02
C ASN A 136 28.15 4.92 -9.77
N LEU A 137 28.63 4.59 -8.56
CA LEU A 137 30.06 4.65 -8.25
C LEU A 137 30.75 3.31 -8.52
N PHE A 138 30.14 2.22 -8.09
CA PHE A 138 30.80 0.91 -8.04
C PHE A 138 30.26 -0.12 -9.03
N ASP A 139 29.20 0.20 -9.79
CA ASP A 139 28.56 -0.72 -10.74
C ASP A 139 28.11 -2.04 -10.09
N VAL A 140 27.69 -1.97 -8.82
CA VAL A 140 27.16 -3.11 -8.07
C VAL A 140 25.68 -3.28 -8.43
N ALA A 141 25.30 -4.51 -8.79
CA ALA A 141 23.90 -4.87 -9.01
C ALA A 141 23.10 -4.67 -7.71
N VAL A 142 22.03 -3.88 -7.79
CA VAL A 142 21.16 -3.61 -6.64
C VAL A 142 19.88 -4.42 -6.82
N GLY A 143 19.68 -5.43 -5.98
CA GLY A 143 18.50 -6.32 -6.01
C GLY A 143 17.28 -5.76 -5.27
N PHE A 144 17.20 -4.44 -5.10
CA PHE A 144 16.07 -3.77 -4.45
C PHE A 144 15.84 -2.36 -5.05
N GLN A 145 14.67 -1.82 -4.74
CA GLN A 145 14.25 -0.49 -5.18
C GLN A 145 13.52 0.26 -4.06
N THR A 146 13.49 1.57 -4.18
CA THR A 146 12.77 2.46 -3.26
C THR A 146 11.50 2.95 -3.95
N MET A 147 10.34 2.73 -3.34
CA MET A 147 9.02 3.09 -3.85
C MET A 147 8.27 3.98 -2.84
N GLY A 148 7.35 4.83 -3.30
CA GLY A 148 6.55 5.69 -2.44
C GLY A 148 6.79 7.19 -2.65
N SER A 149 6.39 7.99 -1.66
CA SER A 149 6.53 9.44 -1.68
C SER A 149 7.86 9.90 -1.06
N ALA A 150 8.19 11.19 -1.13
CA ALA A 150 9.43 11.72 -0.53
C ALA A 150 9.49 11.53 1.00
N GLU A 151 8.34 11.53 1.68
CA GLU A 151 8.24 11.43 3.13
C GLU A 151 8.05 9.99 3.63
N GLN A 152 7.53 9.12 2.77
CA GLN A 152 7.26 7.72 3.10
C GLN A 152 7.74 6.82 1.96
N GLN A 153 8.95 6.30 2.12
CA GLN A 153 9.56 5.36 1.18
C GLN A 153 9.65 3.96 1.75
N LEU A 154 9.37 3.00 0.88
CA LEU A 154 9.52 1.59 1.10
C LEU A 154 10.73 1.07 0.32
N VAL A 155 11.50 0.21 0.96
CA VAL A 155 12.53 -0.62 0.34
C VAL A 155 11.87 -1.93 -0.07
N VAL A 156 11.87 -2.21 -1.37
CA VAL A 156 11.21 -3.35 -1.98
C VAL A 156 12.26 -4.19 -2.70
N PRO A 157 12.50 -5.44 -2.26
CA PRO A 157 13.28 -6.41 -3.01
C PRO A 157 12.76 -6.58 -4.44
N ASP A 158 13.65 -6.76 -5.42
CA ASP A 158 13.27 -6.88 -6.82
C ASP A 158 12.34 -8.08 -7.07
N ALA A 159 12.49 -9.17 -6.31
CA ALA A 159 11.62 -10.34 -6.34
C ALA A 159 10.16 -10.01 -5.95
N LEU A 160 9.95 -8.98 -5.12
CA LEU A 160 8.64 -8.56 -4.63
C LEU A 160 8.08 -7.33 -5.39
N ARG A 161 8.84 -6.80 -6.35
CA ARG A 161 8.48 -5.59 -7.11
C ARG A 161 7.12 -5.72 -7.80
N GLN A 162 6.93 -6.76 -8.62
CA GLN A 162 5.69 -6.94 -9.39
C GLN A 162 4.46 -7.07 -8.48
N PRO A 163 4.49 -7.91 -7.43
CA PRO A 163 3.43 -7.92 -6.40
C PRO A 163 3.10 -6.53 -5.86
N VAL A 164 4.12 -5.76 -5.46
CA VAL A 164 3.94 -4.43 -4.85
C VAL A 164 3.39 -3.39 -5.83
N GLU A 165 3.87 -3.39 -7.08
CA GLU A 165 3.34 -2.51 -8.14
C GLU A 165 1.87 -2.81 -8.46
N ARG A 166 1.42 -4.06 -8.27
CA ARG A 166 0.02 -4.48 -8.48
C ARG A 166 -0.89 -4.15 -7.30
N LEU A 167 -0.35 -3.97 -6.09
CA LEU A 167 -1.13 -3.73 -4.87
C LEU A 167 -2.16 -2.60 -5.04
N PRO A 168 -1.82 -1.40 -5.56
CA PRO A 168 -2.80 -0.32 -5.65
C PRO A 168 -3.92 -0.55 -6.67
N ILE A 169 -3.61 -1.26 -7.75
CA ILE A 169 -4.58 -1.61 -8.80
C ILE A 169 -5.59 -2.59 -8.23
N LEU A 170 -5.09 -3.65 -7.59
CA LEU A 170 -5.92 -4.68 -6.96
C LEU A 170 -6.70 -4.12 -5.78
N ALA A 171 -6.06 -3.27 -4.97
CA ALA A 171 -6.73 -2.51 -3.94
C ALA A 171 -7.95 -1.80 -4.54
N LYS A 172 -7.73 -0.86 -5.48
CA LYS A 172 -8.80 -0.07 -6.09
C LYS A 172 -9.91 -0.94 -6.71
N ALA A 173 -9.55 -2.06 -7.35
CA ALA A 173 -10.52 -3.01 -7.89
C ALA A 173 -11.38 -3.65 -6.78
N MET A 174 -10.76 -4.10 -5.69
CA MET A 174 -11.47 -4.65 -4.53
C MET A 174 -12.37 -3.61 -3.87
N ALA A 175 -11.89 -2.39 -3.60
CA ALA A 175 -12.75 -1.36 -3.02
C ALA A 175 -13.91 -0.96 -3.93
N ARG A 176 -13.72 -0.93 -5.25
CA ARG A 176 -14.84 -0.71 -6.19
C ARG A 176 -15.86 -1.85 -6.16
N ARG A 177 -15.39 -3.09 -6.06
CA ARG A 177 -16.24 -4.28 -6.02
C ARG A 177 -17.01 -4.35 -4.69
N TYR A 178 -16.37 -4.07 -3.57
CA TYR A 178 -16.89 -4.40 -2.25
C TYR A 178 -17.21 -3.18 -1.37
N GLY A 179 -16.55 -2.04 -1.55
CA GLY A 179 -16.74 -0.80 -0.79
C GLY A 179 -15.67 -0.57 0.28
N ILE A 180 -15.31 -1.63 0.99
CA ILE A 180 -14.16 -1.74 1.90
C ILE A 180 -13.34 -2.96 1.49
N ALA A 181 -12.12 -3.15 2.00
CA ALA A 181 -11.37 -4.40 1.82
C ALA A 181 -10.40 -4.60 2.98
N SER A 182 -10.11 -5.86 3.32
CA SER A 182 -9.10 -6.20 4.32
C SER A 182 -7.71 -6.25 3.69
N LEU A 183 -6.67 -5.79 4.40
CA LEU A 183 -5.29 -5.90 3.92
C LEU A 183 -4.86 -7.36 3.82
N ASP A 184 -5.31 -8.24 4.71
CA ASP A 184 -5.06 -9.69 4.61
C ASP A 184 -5.61 -10.29 3.31
N GLN A 185 -6.82 -9.91 2.92
CA GLN A 185 -7.43 -10.41 1.69
C GLN A 185 -6.65 -9.92 0.48
N LEU A 186 -6.23 -8.66 0.51
CA LEU A 186 -5.40 -8.08 -0.53
C LEU A 186 -4.00 -8.71 -0.57
N ALA A 187 -3.40 -9.01 0.58
CA ALA A 187 -2.15 -9.73 0.70
C ALA A 187 -2.25 -11.12 0.08
N ALA A 188 -3.32 -11.85 0.39
CA ALA A 188 -3.59 -13.18 -0.17
C ALA A 188 -3.77 -13.16 -1.71
N GLU A 189 -4.52 -12.20 -2.24
CA GLU A 189 -4.73 -12.01 -3.69
C GLU A 189 -3.42 -11.71 -4.44
N VAL A 190 -2.49 -11.01 -3.78
CA VAL A 190 -1.21 -10.60 -4.37
C VAL A 190 -0.09 -11.63 -4.10
N GLY A 191 -0.32 -12.58 -3.19
CA GLY A 191 0.69 -13.55 -2.76
C GLY A 191 1.77 -12.92 -1.87
N LEU A 192 1.42 -11.91 -1.08
CA LEU A 192 2.33 -11.23 -0.15
C LEU A 192 1.98 -11.54 1.31
N PRO A 193 2.95 -11.47 2.24
CA PRO A 193 2.67 -11.43 3.67
C PRO A 193 1.78 -10.24 4.02
N SER A 194 0.89 -10.37 5.02
CA SER A 194 0.02 -9.28 5.47
C SER A 194 0.79 -8.02 5.88
N ALA A 195 1.96 -8.18 6.50
CA ALA A 195 2.84 -7.07 6.86
C ALA A 195 3.28 -6.23 5.63
N ALA A 196 3.53 -6.89 4.49
CA ALA A 196 3.85 -6.22 3.24
C ALA A 196 2.65 -5.46 2.65
N ALA A 197 1.42 -5.98 2.80
CA ALA A 197 0.22 -5.27 2.38
C ALA A 197 -0.06 -4.04 3.26
N ALA A 198 0.35 -4.05 4.54
CA ALA A 198 0.27 -2.88 5.42
C ALA A 198 1.11 -1.68 4.94
N ALA A 199 1.96 -1.87 3.93
CA ALA A 199 2.71 -0.81 3.28
C ALA A 199 1.87 0.02 2.28
N LEU A 200 0.66 -0.43 1.92
CA LEU A 200 -0.26 0.27 1.00
C LEU A 200 -0.57 1.74 1.32
N PRO A 201 -0.82 2.14 2.58
CA PRO A 201 -1.08 3.54 2.92
C PRO A 201 0.09 4.44 2.55
N GLN A 202 1.32 3.91 2.55
CA GLN A 202 2.53 4.65 2.18
C GLN A 202 2.69 4.80 0.65
N LEU A 203 2.11 3.89 -0.12
CA LEU A 203 2.22 3.87 -1.58
C LEU A 203 1.22 4.80 -2.28
N HIS A 204 0.14 5.21 -1.62
CA HIS A 204 -0.89 6.02 -2.27
C HIS A 204 -1.60 6.98 -1.31
N ALA A 205 -1.37 8.28 -1.57
CA ALA A 205 -2.15 9.36 -1.00
C ALA A 205 -3.61 9.24 -1.46
N GLY A 206 -4.48 8.77 -0.57
CA GLY A 206 -5.91 8.66 -0.83
C GLY A 206 -6.56 7.42 -0.21
N PHE A 207 -5.81 6.36 0.08
CA PHE A 207 -6.34 5.24 0.84
C PHE A 207 -6.43 5.60 2.32
N ARG A 208 -7.62 5.43 2.91
CA ARG A 208 -7.82 5.57 4.35
C ARG A 208 -7.86 4.20 4.97
N VAL A 209 -6.97 3.97 5.92
CA VAL A 209 -7.04 2.80 6.81
C VAL A 209 -8.18 3.06 7.80
N GLU A 210 -9.09 2.12 7.89
CA GLU A 210 -10.19 2.10 8.85
C GLU A 210 -9.82 0.97 9.84
N GLY A 211 -9.47 1.30 11.09
CA GLY A 211 -8.93 0.30 12.05
C GLY A 211 -7.56 -0.26 11.64
N ASP A 212 -7.22 -1.46 12.11
CA ASP A 212 -5.85 -2.01 11.97
C ASP A 212 -5.59 -2.75 10.64
N ASN A 213 -6.64 -3.24 9.98
CA ASN A 213 -6.49 -4.20 8.87
C ASN A 213 -7.54 -4.03 7.76
N TRP A 214 -8.19 -2.87 7.71
CA TRP A 214 -9.20 -2.56 6.71
C TRP A 214 -8.94 -1.22 6.08
N TRP A 215 -9.36 -1.07 4.84
CA TRP A 215 -9.15 0.16 4.11
C TRP A 215 -10.30 0.44 3.14
N ARG A 216 -10.47 1.72 2.80
CA ARG A 216 -11.50 2.23 1.89
C ARG A 216 -10.87 3.08 0.79
N ALA A 217 -11.35 2.91 -0.44
CA ALA A 217 -11.04 3.85 -1.53
C ALA A 217 -12.00 5.06 -1.47
N PRO A 218 -11.50 6.28 -1.71
CA PRO A 218 -12.29 7.51 -1.58
C PRO A 218 -13.49 7.57 -2.55
N ASP A 219 -13.41 6.85 -3.67
CA ASP A 219 -14.44 6.86 -4.73
C ASP A 219 -15.36 5.63 -4.73
N ALA A 220 -15.43 4.86 -3.64
CA ALA A 220 -16.13 3.57 -3.62
C ALA A 220 -17.67 3.67 -3.47
N SER A 221 -18.32 4.65 -4.10
CA SER A 221 -19.79 4.82 -4.11
C SER A 221 -20.46 3.82 -5.07
N GLY A 222 -20.45 2.54 -4.71
CA GLY A 222 -21.10 1.51 -5.52
C GLY A 222 -20.77 0.06 -5.23
N GLY A 223 -19.91 -0.21 -4.24
CA GLY A 223 -19.54 -1.57 -3.86
C GLY A 223 -20.71 -2.39 -3.29
N GLN A 224 -20.49 -3.70 -3.19
CA GLN A 224 -21.47 -4.65 -2.63
C GLN A 224 -21.92 -4.27 -1.21
N LEU A 225 -21.01 -3.82 -0.33
CA LEU A 225 -21.34 -3.41 1.04
C LEU A 225 -22.32 -2.22 1.07
N PRO A 226 -22.02 -1.04 0.47
CA PRO A 226 -22.98 0.07 0.42
C PRO A 226 -24.35 -0.33 -0.16
N ARG A 227 -24.38 -1.18 -1.19
CA ARG A 227 -25.63 -1.66 -1.80
C ARG A 227 -26.43 -2.57 -0.87
N ALA A 228 -25.76 -3.51 -0.20
CA ALA A 228 -26.42 -4.39 0.76
C ALA A 228 -26.96 -3.60 1.96
N LEU A 229 -26.18 -2.67 2.50
CA LEU A 229 -26.60 -1.75 3.57
C LEU A 229 -27.80 -0.90 3.14
N ALA A 230 -27.77 -0.31 1.93
CA ALA A 230 -28.89 0.47 1.42
C ALA A 230 -30.17 -0.38 1.25
N ARG A 231 -30.05 -1.65 0.82
CA ARG A 231 -31.19 -2.58 0.75
C ARG A 231 -31.79 -2.86 2.12
N MET A 232 -30.95 -3.13 3.13
CA MET A 232 -31.39 -3.39 4.50
C MET A 232 -31.98 -2.16 5.18
N LEU A 233 -31.46 -0.97 4.91
CA LEU A 233 -31.97 0.26 5.52
C LEU A 233 -33.14 0.87 4.74
N ALA A 234 -33.39 0.42 3.50
CA ALA A 234 -34.57 0.81 2.73
C ALA A 234 -35.87 0.21 3.26
N VAL A 235 -35.79 -0.84 4.08
CA VAL A 235 -36.95 -1.47 4.73
C VAL A 235 -37.27 -0.87 6.11
N GLY A 236 -36.28 -0.25 6.75
CA GLY A 236 -36.43 0.43 8.04
C GLY A 236 -35.11 0.60 8.78
N PRO A 237 -35.11 1.25 9.96
CA PRO A 237 -33.96 1.31 10.84
C PRO A 237 -33.50 -0.09 11.28
N GLN A 238 -32.19 -0.32 11.40
CA GLN A 238 -31.65 -1.63 11.78
C GLN A 238 -30.59 -1.46 12.88
N THR A 239 -30.50 -2.43 13.79
CA THR A 239 -29.36 -2.49 14.72
C THR A 239 -28.08 -2.82 13.96
N LEU A 240 -26.93 -2.41 14.50
CA LEU A 240 -25.62 -2.72 13.94
C LEU A 240 -25.40 -4.24 13.76
N GLU A 241 -25.81 -5.03 14.76
CA GLU A 241 -25.76 -6.49 14.70
C GLU A 241 -26.67 -7.05 13.60
N GLY A 242 -27.89 -6.50 13.47
CA GLY A 242 -28.81 -6.88 12.40
C GLY A 242 -28.25 -6.62 11.00
N LEU A 243 -27.58 -5.47 10.81
CA LEU A 243 -26.88 -5.17 9.56
C LEU A 243 -25.75 -6.16 9.31
N TRP A 244 -24.94 -6.46 10.33
CA TRP A 244 -23.82 -7.38 10.21
C TRP A 244 -24.26 -8.79 9.81
N GLU A 245 -25.32 -9.33 10.42
CA GLU A 245 -25.90 -10.61 10.03
C GLU A 245 -26.44 -10.61 8.59
N GLY A 246 -27.11 -9.53 8.19
CA GLY A 246 -27.64 -9.41 6.84
C GLY A 246 -26.53 -9.32 5.79
N LEU A 247 -25.42 -8.62 6.11
CA LEU A 247 -24.20 -8.63 5.32
C LEU A 247 -23.60 -10.03 5.24
N ALA A 248 -23.55 -10.77 6.35
CA ALA A 248 -23.05 -12.14 6.39
C ALA A 248 -23.79 -13.06 5.43
N ARG A 249 -25.09 -12.86 5.26
CA ARG A 249 -25.91 -13.59 4.28
C ARG A 249 -25.69 -13.14 2.85
N ALA A 250 -25.69 -11.83 2.60
CA ALA A 250 -25.52 -11.29 1.25
C ALA A 250 -24.14 -11.58 0.66
N LEU A 251 -23.10 -11.63 1.50
CA LEU A 251 -21.71 -11.79 1.06
C LEU A 251 -21.22 -13.24 1.13
N ARG A 252 -22.00 -14.17 1.73
CA ARG A 252 -21.61 -15.58 1.98
C ARG A 252 -21.21 -16.37 0.73
N HIS A 253 -21.71 -15.99 -0.44
CA HIS A 253 -21.46 -16.69 -1.72
C HIS A 253 -20.40 -16.03 -2.59
N HIS A 254 -19.91 -14.86 -2.19
CA HIS A 254 -18.80 -14.22 -2.87
C HIS A 254 -17.52 -14.60 -2.14
N GLU A 255 -16.38 -14.61 -2.83
CA GLU A 255 -15.02 -14.84 -2.29
C GLU A 255 -14.59 -13.78 -1.24
N TYR A 256 -15.57 -13.08 -0.67
CA TYR A 256 -15.45 -12.19 0.46
C TYR A 256 -15.27 -13.02 1.73
N ALA A 257 -14.08 -13.57 1.87
CA ALA A 257 -13.73 -14.54 2.91
C ALA A 257 -13.88 -13.98 4.35
N ARG A 258 -13.95 -12.66 4.52
CA ARG A 258 -14.06 -12.00 5.82
C ARG A 258 -15.05 -10.85 5.78
N LEU A 259 -15.95 -10.83 6.76
CA LEU A 259 -16.81 -9.70 7.04
C LEU A 259 -16.05 -8.69 7.92
N PRO A 260 -16.37 -7.38 7.82
CA PRO A 260 -15.86 -6.41 8.78
C PRO A 260 -16.31 -6.76 10.20
N SER A 261 -15.53 -6.41 11.22
CA SER A 261 -16.00 -6.48 12.62
C SER A 261 -17.15 -5.50 12.84
N LEU A 262 -17.92 -5.68 13.92
CA LEU A 262 -18.96 -4.73 14.30
C LEU A 262 -18.39 -3.33 14.54
N GLU A 263 -17.25 -3.23 15.21
CA GLU A 263 -16.55 -1.96 15.46
C GLU A 263 -16.17 -1.25 14.16
N LEU A 264 -15.65 -2.00 13.17
CA LEU A 264 -15.33 -1.44 11.86
C LEU A 264 -16.59 -1.01 11.11
N LEU A 265 -17.66 -1.80 11.19
CA LEU A 265 -18.94 -1.46 10.57
C LEU A 265 -19.51 -0.17 11.18
N ASP A 266 -19.45 -0.01 12.50
CA ASP A 266 -19.85 1.22 13.20
C ASP A 266 -19.04 2.43 12.71
N ALA A 267 -17.69 2.33 12.74
CA ALA A 267 -16.81 3.38 12.27
C ALA A 267 -17.08 3.75 10.80
N TYR A 268 -17.25 2.74 9.95
CA TYR A 268 -17.62 2.93 8.55
C TYR A 268 -18.94 3.69 8.42
N LEU A 269 -20.00 3.26 9.10
CA LEU A 269 -21.32 3.88 9.00
C LEU A 269 -21.32 5.34 9.48
N ARG A 270 -20.61 5.64 10.59
CA ARG A 270 -20.44 7.01 11.10
C ARG A 270 -19.68 7.92 10.15
N SER A 271 -18.73 7.37 9.39
CA SER A 271 -17.94 8.14 8.43
C SER A 271 -18.71 8.53 7.16
N GLN A 272 -19.93 8.01 6.96
CA GLN A 272 -20.67 8.12 5.71
C GLN A 272 -21.87 9.07 5.87
N PRO A 273 -22.00 10.08 5.00
CA PRO A 273 -23.09 11.05 5.09
C PRO A 273 -24.47 10.45 4.80
N ALA A 274 -24.51 9.27 4.14
CA ALA A 274 -25.74 8.58 3.78
C ALA A 274 -26.47 7.95 4.98
N TYR A 275 -25.83 7.82 6.13
CA TYR A 275 -26.38 7.14 7.31
C TYR A 275 -26.50 8.07 8.51
N ARG A 276 -27.44 7.76 9.40
CA ARG A 276 -27.59 8.36 10.73
C ARG A 276 -27.60 7.24 11.76
N MET A 277 -26.91 7.47 12.88
CA MET A 277 -26.81 6.50 13.97
C MET A 277 -27.32 7.11 15.27
N GLU A 278 -28.18 6.38 15.96
CA GLU A 278 -28.72 6.69 17.29
C GLU A 278 -28.47 5.47 18.19
N GLY A 279 -27.42 5.52 19.01
CA GLY A 279 -26.94 4.33 19.72
C GLY A 279 -26.42 3.28 18.75
N ASP A 280 -26.99 2.08 18.82
CA ASP A 280 -26.74 0.92 17.95
C ASP A 280 -27.67 0.85 16.73
N VAL A 281 -28.67 1.74 16.66
CA VAL A 281 -29.63 1.78 15.56
C VAL A 281 -29.14 2.69 14.44
N VAL A 282 -29.21 2.18 13.22
CA VAL A 282 -28.75 2.80 11.99
C VAL A 282 -29.96 3.04 11.08
N ARG A 283 -30.03 4.21 10.45
CA ARG A 283 -31.03 4.53 9.43
C ARG A 283 -30.43 5.30 8.25
N LEU A 284 -31.12 5.31 7.11
CA LEU A 284 -30.77 6.20 6.01
C LEU A 284 -30.98 7.66 6.43
N ALA A 285 -30.03 8.52 6.08
CA ALA A 285 -30.16 9.97 6.30
C ALA A 285 -31.33 10.57 5.50
N VAL A 286 -31.59 10.02 4.31
CA VAL A 286 -32.77 10.32 3.49
C VAL A 286 -33.50 9.01 3.25
N PRO A 287 -34.69 8.81 3.85
CA PRO A 287 -35.48 7.58 3.65
C PRO A 287 -35.80 7.37 2.17
N THR A 288 -35.47 6.20 1.63
CA THR A 288 -35.78 5.85 0.24
C THR A 288 -35.90 4.34 0.07
N THR A 289 -36.86 3.91 -0.77
CA THR A 289 -37.03 2.52 -1.19
C THR A 289 -36.29 2.20 -2.49
N ALA A 290 -35.61 3.17 -3.09
CA ALA A 290 -34.87 3.02 -4.34
C ALA A 290 -33.77 1.93 -4.27
N GLY A 291 -33.31 1.58 -3.07
CA GLY A 291 -32.35 0.51 -2.85
C GLY A 291 -32.88 -0.91 -3.09
N LEU A 292 -34.20 -1.13 -3.06
CA LEU A 292 -34.80 -2.47 -3.20
C LEU A 292 -34.77 -2.97 -4.65
N THR A 293 -34.25 -4.18 -4.84
CA THR A 293 -34.25 -4.90 -6.12
C THR A 293 -35.64 -5.45 -6.47
N GLY A 294 -35.84 -5.91 -7.70
CA GLY A 294 -37.09 -6.58 -8.10
C GLY A 294 -37.42 -7.78 -7.22
N SER A 295 -36.42 -8.59 -6.86
CA SER A 295 -36.59 -9.73 -5.94
C SER A 295 -36.99 -9.29 -4.53
N ASP A 296 -36.43 -8.21 -4.00
CA ASP A 296 -36.80 -7.68 -2.68
C ASP A 296 -38.25 -7.22 -2.67
N ARG A 297 -38.67 -6.51 -3.73
CA ARG A 297 -40.05 -6.03 -3.88
C ARG A 297 -41.04 -7.19 -3.98
N ALA A 298 -40.69 -8.25 -4.71
CA ALA A 298 -41.49 -9.47 -4.82
C ALA A 298 -41.73 -10.12 -3.46
N MET A 299 -40.66 -10.28 -2.66
CA MET A 299 -40.76 -10.85 -1.31
C MET A 299 -41.54 -9.93 -0.38
N LEU A 300 -41.31 -8.62 -0.41
CA LEU A 300 -42.09 -7.64 0.38
C LEU A 300 -43.58 -7.70 0.05
N LYS A 301 -43.92 -7.80 -1.24
CA LYS A 301 -45.30 -7.97 -1.72
C LYS A 301 -45.92 -9.26 -1.17
N ALA A 302 -45.15 -10.33 -1.03
CA ALA A 302 -45.61 -11.56 -0.40
C ALA A 302 -45.98 -11.35 1.08
N PHE A 303 -45.09 -10.75 1.87
CA PHE A 303 -45.35 -10.43 3.28
C PHE A 303 -46.61 -9.57 3.44
N ARG A 304 -46.75 -8.53 2.61
CA ARG A 304 -47.94 -7.67 2.60
C ARG A 304 -49.22 -8.41 2.22
N ARG A 305 -49.17 -9.28 1.20
CA ARG A 305 -50.33 -10.06 0.73
C ARG A 305 -50.85 -11.05 1.79
N HIS A 306 -49.94 -11.58 2.60
CA HIS A 306 -50.25 -12.55 3.65
C HIS A 306 -50.55 -11.92 5.02
N GLU A 307 -50.38 -10.60 5.16
CA GLU A 307 -50.55 -9.86 6.43
C GLU A 307 -49.83 -10.56 7.61
N ALA A 308 -48.64 -11.10 7.34
CA ALA A 308 -47.90 -11.92 8.30
C ALA A 308 -46.52 -11.33 8.53
N ASP A 309 -46.05 -11.38 9.79
CA ASP A 309 -44.67 -11.00 10.14
C ASP A 309 -43.66 -12.09 9.77
N GLU A 310 -44.15 -13.33 9.63
CA GLU A 310 -43.36 -14.51 9.30
C GLU A 310 -43.99 -15.29 8.15
N LEU A 311 -43.17 -15.73 7.20
CA LEU A 311 -43.60 -16.53 6.07
C LEU A 311 -42.79 -17.81 5.92
N PRO A 312 -43.43 -18.93 5.56
CA PRO A 312 -42.72 -20.12 5.15
C PRO A 312 -42.01 -19.88 3.81
N VAL A 313 -40.89 -20.58 3.61
CA VAL A 313 -40.05 -20.49 2.42
C VAL A 313 -40.81 -20.80 1.14
N SER A 314 -41.81 -21.68 1.21
CA SER A 314 -42.69 -22.03 0.11
C SER A 314 -43.49 -20.84 -0.40
N ALA A 315 -43.98 -19.96 0.49
CA ALA A 315 -44.70 -18.74 0.12
C ALA A 315 -43.78 -17.73 -0.56
N LEU A 316 -42.54 -17.60 -0.08
CA LEU A 316 -41.52 -16.76 -0.71
C LEU A 316 -41.14 -17.28 -2.10
N TYR A 317 -40.99 -18.60 -2.27
CA TYR A 317 -40.74 -19.20 -3.58
C TYR A 317 -41.92 -19.06 -4.54
N ALA A 318 -43.16 -19.08 -4.05
CA ALA A 318 -44.34 -18.84 -4.86
C ALA A 318 -44.33 -17.39 -5.38
N ALA A 319 -44.12 -16.41 -4.51
CA ALA A 319 -44.07 -15.01 -4.89
C ALA A 319 -42.94 -14.70 -5.88
N LEU A 320 -41.76 -15.29 -5.72
CA LEU A 320 -40.68 -15.14 -6.69
C LEU A 320 -41.01 -15.81 -8.04
N ARG A 321 -41.71 -16.95 -8.04
CA ARG A 321 -42.17 -17.58 -9.29
C ARG A 321 -43.20 -16.73 -10.04
N GLU A 322 -44.12 -16.08 -9.32
CA GLU A 322 -45.08 -15.13 -9.92
C GLU A 322 -44.37 -13.99 -10.66
N GLU A 323 -43.18 -13.60 -10.21
CA GLU A 323 -42.35 -12.54 -10.82
C GLU A 323 -41.32 -13.10 -11.82
N GLY A 324 -41.47 -14.36 -12.24
CA GLY A 324 -40.69 -14.98 -13.33
C GLY A 324 -39.37 -15.64 -12.92
N TYR A 325 -39.07 -15.75 -11.62
CA TYR A 325 -37.85 -16.43 -11.16
C TYR A 325 -38.04 -17.96 -11.17
N GLY A 326 -37.11 -18.69 -11.81
CA GLY A 326 -37.08 -20.16 -11.78
C GLY A 326 -36.78 -20.72 -10.38
N GLU A 327 -37.07 -21.99 -10.15
CA GLU A 327 -36.99 -22.63 -8.82
C GLU A 327 -35.60 -22.51 -8.16
N ARG A 328 -34.53 -22.83 -8.89
CA ARG A 328 -33.15 -22.66 -8.40
C ARG A 328 -32.81 -21.19 -8.11
N GLY A 329 -33.33 -20.27 -8.94
CA GLY A 329 -33.15 -18.83 -8.77
C GLY A 329 -33.85 -18.32 -7.51
N ALA A 330 -35.10 -18.72 -7.29
CA ALA A 330 -35.86 -18.36 -6.09
C ALA A 330 -35.20 -18.90 -4.82
N ALA A 331 -34.74 -20.16 -4.85
CA ALA A 331 -34.02 -20.76 -3.74
C ALA A 331 -32.75 -19.98 -3.37
N HIS A 332 -31.94 -19.65 -4.38
CA HIS A 332 -30.74 -18.84 -4.20
C HIS A 332 -31.07 -17.45 -3.65
N LEU A 333 -32.03 -16.74 -4.24
CA LEU A 333 -32.41 -15.38 -3.84
C LEU A 333 -32.85 -15.30 -2.38
N VAL A 334 -33.69 -16.23 -1.90
CA VAL A 334 -34.11 -16.26 -0.49
C VAL A 334 -32.93 -16.51 0.46
N GLN A 335 -31.98 -17.38 0.07
CA GLN A 335 -30.80 -17.66 0.89
C GLN A 335 -29.94 -16.41 1.07
N ILE A 336 -29.68 -15.67 -0.02
CA ILE A 336 -28.77 -14.52 -0.03
C ILE A 336 -29.44 -13.18 0.31
N CYS A 337 -30.77 -13.16 0.45
CA CYS A 337 -31.51 -11.93 0.68
C CYS A 337 -31.15 -11.30 2.02
N PRO A 338 -30.55 -10.09 2.06
CA PRO A 338 -30.13 -9.46 3.30
C PRO A 338 -31.31 -8.91 4.11
N VAL A 339 -32.45 -8.60 3.47
CA VAL A 339 -33.65 -8.07 4.13
C VAL A 339 -34.50 -9.14 4.82
N LEU A 340 -34.14 -10.43 4.67
CA LEU A 340 -34.79 -11.53 5.37
C LEU A 340 -33.99 -11.97 6.59
N ARG A 341 -34.69 -12.26 7.68
CA ARG A 341 -34.15 -12.96 8.86
C ARG A 341 -34.74 -14.35 8.91
N ARG A 342 -33.91 -15.38 9.15
CA ARG A 342 -34.42 -16.74 9.37
C ARG A 342 -34.79 -16.87 10.84
N VAL A 343 -36.03 -17.21 11.13
CA VAL A 343 -36.55 -17.36 12.50
C VAL A 343 -36.81 -18.82 12.87
N GLY A 344 -36.91 -19.71 11.88
CA GLY A 344 -37.11 -21.14 12.10
C GLY A 344 -36.70 -22.02 10.92
N TYR A 345 -37.04 -23.31 10.98
CA TYR A 345 -36.81 -24.23 9.87
C TYR A 345 -37.74 -23.89 8.71
N GLY A 346 -37.19 -23.28 7.65
CA GLY A 346 -37.96 -22.87 6.49
C GLY A 346 -38.92 -21.69 6.74
N VAL A 347 -38.72 -20.92 7.81
CA VAL A 347 -39.55 -19.74 8.13
C VAL A 347 -38.66 -18.51 8.21
N TYR A 348 -39.12 -17.43 7.59
CA TYR A 348 -38.42 -16.15 7.48
C TYR A 348 -39.30 -15.01 7.94
N SER A 349 -38.72 -14.06 8.65
CA SER A 349 -39.34 -12.76 8.95
C SER A 349 -38.72 -11.67 8.08
N TRP A 350 -39.48 -10.60 7.86
CA TRP A 350 -38.95 -9.37 7.27
C TRP A 350 -38.11 -8.61 8.30
N ARG A 351 -36.96 -8.04 7.90
CA ARG A 351 -36.21 -7.12 8.77
C ARG A 351 -36.94 -5.77 8.76
N VAL A 352 -37.39 -5.29 9.92
CA VAL A 352 -38.06 -3.99 10.12
C VAL A 352 -37.11 -3.04 10.81
#